data_AF-A0A933UA47-F1
#
_entry.id   AF-A0A933UA47-F1
#
_cell.length_a   1.000
_cell.length_b   1.000
_cell.length_c   1.000
_cell.angle_alpha   90.00
_cell.angle_beta   90.00
_cell.angle_gamma   90.00
#
_symmetry.space_group_name_H-M   'P 1'
#
loop_
_entity.id
_entity.type
_entity.pdbx_description
1 polymer ?
#
loop_
_entity_poly.entity_id
_entity_poly.type
_entity_poly.pdbx_seq_one_letter_code
_entity_poly.pdbx_strand_id
1 'polypeptide(L)'
;MRKLGYRGGKWGIYLRAPDLYFEIVAKYGDALVPFGQMAQVRYAVKSGCDPFFFPLDITGTALKEESDPEAFRRRYRCLRAEAAKGKVRVVRAGDGSEHPIEAKFLGTVFVPEDDIKNILLAPEQNRQRILWLNKAKSELKGTHVLDYLKYGQRENFGEGEVVPDKPTCQARPNHWYDLTASEGTRLLMPKGQQYGNIVFYAPEPFLCNSRVYNLTAPVPILEKAFAAILNSTLAALWRCLYGRALGREGAADIMVVDVKMMPVPDPRRASPKLVKQLEDALDAMGGRQIQPFLETAFAQCDSSKRAKAMENDPVRLPPELESPDRQQLDEAVLELIGVQSTVQRRKLRQRLYEEVALFYRQVRILELQAMENRRRAKKGKVASVRDVAAEILESIEPAQLRHFPADFLPAGEPLENVELPEGKAVLYDPHDFYDAKSLSVGQQKLTFRHRAQAELAKLHCDLDRRGFVRLPVSEESCAKMINAWQAYLATMRETLEPLSRERTEDVERMEAILVELVRLLGAA
;
A
#
# COMPACT_ATOMS: atom_id res chain seq x y z
N MET A 1 -22.33 32.31 35.77
CA MET A 1 -21.89 30.93 35.49
C MET A 1 -22.05 30.65 33.99
N ARG A 2 -20.96 30.50 33.22
CA ARG A 2 -21.04 30.02 31.83
C ARG A 2 -21.41 28.54 31.87
N LYS A 3 -22.51 28.14 31.22
CA LYS A 3 -22.84 26.72 30.99
C LYS A 3 -21.65 26.10 30.26
N LEU A 4 -20.85 25.28 30.96
CA LEU A 4 -19.90 24.35 30.37
C LEU A 4 -20.72 23.32 29.60
N GLY A 5 -21.13 23.67 28.38
CA GLY A 5 -21.77 22.74 27.47
C GLY A 5 -20.83 21.56 27.26
N TYR A 6 -21.35 20.36 27.47
CA TYR A 6 -20.66 19.10 27.21
C TYR A 6 -20.06 19.13 25.80
N ARG A 7 -18.74 19.26 25.71
CA ARG A 7 -18.00 19.09 24.46
C ARG A 7 -17.64 17.61 24.42
N GLY A 8 -18.42 16.81 23.69
CA GLY A 8 -18.20 15.37 23.59
C GLY A 8 -16.72 15.03 23.38
N GLY A 9 -16.17 14.19 24.26
CA GLY A 9 -14.77 13.78 24.22
C GLY A 9 -14.55 12.56 23.33
N LYS A 10 -13.40 12.47 22.68
CA LYS A 10 -13.00 11.29 21.91
C LYS A 10 -12.31 10.26 22.81
N TRP A 11 -13.10 9.61 23.68
CA TRP A 11 -12.59 8.68 24.70
C TRP A 11 -11.89 7.44 24.13
N GLY A 12 -12.23 7.01 22.91
CA GLY A 12 -11.60 5.85 22.27
C GLY A 12 -10.10 5.99 22.01
N ILE A 13 -9.54 7.21 22.11
CA ILE A 13 -8.08 7.42 22.08
C ILE A 13 -7.44 6.74 23.30
N TYR A 14 -7.94 7.03 24.50
CA TYR A 14 -7.35 6.58 25.75
C TYR A 14 -7.50 5.06 25.96
N LEU A 15 -8.49 4.43 25.33
CA LEU A 15 -8.65 2.97 25.37
C LEU A 15 -7.66 2.22 24.48
N ARG A 16 -7.04 2.89 23.51
CA ARG A 16 -6.09 2.29 22.55
C ARG A 16 -4.68 2.81 22.72
N ALA A 17 -4.50 3.85 23.54
CA ALA A 17 -3.22 4.46 23.76
C ALA A 17 -2.34 3.50 24.59
N PRO A 18 -1.07 3.28 24.20
CA PRO A 18 -0.15 2.50 25.02
C PRO A 18 0.16 3.24 26.32
N ASP A 19 0.64 2.55 27.35
CA ASP A 19 1.05 3.15 28.63
C ASP A 19 2.04 4.31 28.43
N LEU A 20 2.90 4.19 27.41
CA LEU A 20 3.83 5.24 27.00
C LEU A 20 3.14 6.59 26.74
N TYR A 21 1.91 6.60 26.20
CA TYR A 21 1.13 7.83 26.01
C TYR A 21 0.88 8.55 27.33
N PHE A 22 0.40 7.80 28.33
CA PHE A 22 0.06 8.37 29.62
C PHE A 22 1.31 8.83 30.36
N GLU A 23 2.41 8.08 30.27
CA GLU A 23 3.68 8.48 30.86
C GLU A 23 4.23 9.78 30.25
N ILE A 24 4.21 9.90 28.91
CA ILE A 24 4.69 11.11 28.24
C ILE A 24 3.81 12.31 28.58
N VAL A 25 2.49 12.15 28.56
CA VAL A 25 1.55 13.24 28.88
C VAL A 25 1.66 13.64 30.35
N ALA A 26 1.80 12.69 31.28
CA ALA A 26 1.92 12.99 32.70
C ALA A 26 3.25 13.69 33.05
N LYS A 27 4.35 13.30 32.41
CA LYS A 27 5.69 13.81 32.74
C LYS A 27 6.10 15.05 31.94
N TYR A 28 5.65 15.15 30.69
CA TYR A 28 6.09 16.18 29.74
C TYR A 28 4.91 17.00 29.16
N GLY A 29 3.71 16.87 29.75
CA GLY A 29 2.48 17.53 29.28
C GLY A 29 2.60 19.05 29.13
N ASP A 30 3.39 19.72 29.96
CA ASP A 30 3.62 21.17 29.86
C ASP A 30 4.27 21.60 28.54
N ALA A 31 4.95 20.68 27.85
CA ALA A 31 5.58 20.94 26.55
C ALA A 31 4.69 20.55 25.36
N LEU A 32 3.54 19.93 25.64
CA LEU A 32 2.60 19.45 24.64
C LEU A 32 1.35 20.33 24.63
N VAL A 33 1.04 20.92 23.49
CA VAL A 33 -0.12 21.81 23.34
C VAL A 33 -1.04 21.25 22.26
N PRO A 34 -2.37 21.24 22.46
CA PRO A 34 -3.29 20.85 21.40
C PRO A 34 -3.07 21.70 20.15
N PHE A 35 -2.88 21.06 18.99
CA PHE A 35 -2.51 21.72 17.74
C PHE A 35 -3.40 22.95 17.44
N GLY A 36 -4.71 22.82 17.65
CA GLY A 36 -5.68 23.88 17.36
C GLY A 36 -5.57 25.13 18.24
N GLN A 37 -4.78 25.09 19.31
CA GLN A 37 -4.45 26.27 20.13
C GLN A 37 -3.21 27.02 19.61
N MET A 38 -2.38 26.37 18.80
CA MET A 38 -1.13 26.92 18.27
C MET A 38 -1.22 27.32 16.81
N ALA A 39 -1.97 26.56 16.01
CA ALA A 39 -1.93 26.63 14.56
C ALA A 39 -3.32 26.41 13.95
N GLN A 40 -3.50 26.94 12.74
CA GLN A 40 -4.72 26.74 11.98
C GLN A 40 -4.63 25.47 11.13
N VAL A 41 -5.74 24.74 11.11
CA VAL A 41 -5.96 23.60 10.20
C VAL A 41 -7.10 23.97 9.29
N ARG A 42 -6.83 24.09 8.00
CA ARG A 42 -7.83 24.36 6.97
C ARG A 42 -7.80 23.26 5.93
N TYR A 43 -8.92 23.03 5.26
CA TYR A 43 -8.87 22.26 4.02
C TYR A 43 -8.07 23.05 2.99
N ALA A 44 -7.30 22.34 2.17
CA ALA A 44 -6.76 22.90 0.94
C ALA A 44 -7.91 23.14 -0.07
N VAL A 45 -7.61 23.23 -1.38
CA VAL A 45 -8.62 23.59 -2.39
C VAL A 45 -9.74 22.56 -2.46
N LYS A 46 -10.96 22.98 -2.10
CA LYS A 46 -12.19 22.20 -2.28
C LYS A 46 -12.78 22.50 -3.67
N SER A 47 -12.42 21.69 -4.65
CA SER A 47 -12.84 21.88 -6.02
C SER A 47 -14.30 21.46 -6.28
N GLY A 48 -14.82 20.50 -5.51
CA GLY A 48 -16.11 19.86 -5.80
C GLY A 48 -16.11 18.90 -6.99
N CYS A 49 -15.12 18.98 -7.89
CA CYS A 49 -14.95 18.09 -9.05
C CYS A 49 -13.49 18.12 -9.50
N ASP A 50 -12.64 17.32 -8.84
CA ASP A 50 -11.20 17.24 -9.15
C ASP A 50 -10.95 16.90 -10.64
N PRO A 51 -11.67 15.96 -11.29
CA PRO A 51 -11.55 15.67 -12.73
C PRO A 51 -11.69 16.88 -13.67
N PHE A 52 -12.47 17.90 -13.28
CA PHE A 52 -12.69 19.12 -14.06
C PHE A 52 -11.73 20.25 -13.67
N PHE A 53 -11.55 20.49 -12.37
CA PHE A 53 -10.78 21.63 -11.88
C PHE A 53 -9.28 21.39 -11.87
N PHE A 54 -8.84 20.12 -11.90
CA PHE A 54 -7.44 19.72 -11.88
C PHE A 54 -7.00 18.95 -13.13
N PRO A 55 -7.11 19.54 -14.34
CA PRO A 55 -6.76 18.84 -15.56
C PRO A 55 -5.22 18.68 -15.70
N LEU A 56 -4.81 17.67 -16.45
CA LEU A 56 -3.40 17.32 -16.69
C LEU A 56 -2.84 18.10 -17.89
N ASP A 57 -1.73 18.82 -17.72
CA ASP A 57 -1.02 19.49 -18.84
C ASP A 57 -0.28 18.46 -19.71
N ILE A 58 -0.83 18.21 -20.90
CA ILE A 58 -0.29 17.29 -21.90
C ILE A 58 0.39 18.02 -23.06
N THR A 59 0.59 19.34 -22.97
CA THR A 59 1.12 20.17 -24.07
C THR A 59 2.42 19.60 -24.66
N GLY A 60 3.36 19.19 -23.80
CA GLY A 60 4.62 18.60 -24.24
C GLY A 60 4.46 17.26 -24.97
N THR A 61 3.46 16.46 -24.60
CA THR A 61 3.11 15.21 -25.30
C THR A 61 2.43 15.52 -26.62
N ALA A 62 1.45 16.42 -26.63
CA ALA A 62 0.74 16.85 -27.84
C ALA A 62 1.67 17.39 -28.92
N LEU A 63 2.66 18.22 -28.55
CA LEU A 63 3.64 18.80 -29.47
C LEU A 63 4.61 17.77 -30.08
N LYS A 64 4.82 16.64 -29.39
CA LYS A 64 5.65 15.51 -29.86
C LYS A 64 4.86 14.58 -30.77
N GLU A 65 3.61 14.28 -30.41
CA GLU A 65 2.72 13.41 -31.17
C GLU A 65 2.34 14.02 -32.52
N GLU A 66 2.11 15.34 -32.57
CA GLU A 66 1.64 16.01 -33.77
C GLU A 66 2.58 17.16 -34.17
N SER A 67 3.30 16.92 -35.26
CA SER A 67 4.29 17.86 -35.80
C SER A 67 3.68 18.82 -36.82
N ASP A 68 2.63 18.40 -37.53
CA ASP A 68 1.97 19.21 -38.55
C ASP A 68 1.05 20.27 -37.91
N PRO A 69 1.22 21.58 -38.21
CA PRO A 69 0.41 22.63 -37.63
C PRO A 69 -1.10 22.52 -37.89
N GLU A 70 -1.51 22.05 -39.07
CA GLU A 70 -2.92 21.96 -39.45
C GLU A 70 -3.61 20.76 -38.78
N ALA A 71 -2.94 19.59 -38.76
CA ALA A 71 -3.38 18.43 -38.01
C ALA A 71 -3.48 18.74 -36.50
N PHE A 72 -2.48 19.44 -35.94
CA PHE A 72 -2.50 19.88 -34.55
C PHE A 72 -3.72 20.76 -34.26
N ARG A 73 -4.00 21.73 -35.16
CA ARG A 73 -5.15 22.63 -35.04
C ARG A 73 -6.48 21.88 -35.11
N ARG A 74 -6.61 20.89 -35.99
CA ARG A 74 -7.83 20.07 -36.11
C ARG A 74 -8.09 19.23 -34.87
N ARG A 75 -7.05 18.59 -34.30
CA ARG A 75 -7.17 17.72 -33.13
C ARG A 75 -7.37 18.52 -31.84
N TYR A 76 -6.45 19.43 -31.54
CA TYR A 76 -6.40 20.13 -30.24
C TYR A 76 -7.11 21.49 -30.22
N ARG A 77 -7.65 21.93 -31.37
CA ARG A 77 -8.47 23.16 -31.50
C ARG A 77 -7.73 24.44 -31.11
N CYS A 78 -6.40 24.46 -31.20
CA CYS A 78 -5.57 25.65 -30.99
C CYS A 78 -4.35 25.67 -31.94
N LEU A 79 -3.68 26.81 -32.05
CA LEU A 79 -2.50 26.93 -32.90
C LEU A 79 -1.28 26.28 -32.26
N ARG A 80 -0.60 25.40 -32.99
CA ARG A 80 0.64 24.74 -32.54
C ARG A 80 1.70 25.75 -32.08
N ALA A 81 1.80 26.89 -32.79
CA ALA A 81 2.74 27.96 -32.44
C ALA A 81 2.43 28.63 -31.08
N GLU A 82 1.16 28.71 -30.69
CA GLU A 82 0.76 29.27 -29.39
C GLU A 82 1.01 28.28 -28.25
N ALA A 83 0.78 26.99 -28.51
CA ALA A 83 1.13 25.91 -27.59
C ALA A 83 2.65 25.82 -27.37
N ALA A 84 3.45 25.87 -28.44
CA ALA A 84 4.91 25.86 -28.37
C ALA A 84 5.49 27.09 -27.65
N LYS A 85 4.84 28.26 -27.77
CA LYS A 85 5.19 29.49 -27.04
C LYS A 85 4.65 29.52 -25.61
N GLY A 86 3.90 28.49 -25.18
CA GLY A 86 3.31 28.41 -23.84
C GLY A 86 2.16 29.39 -23.57
N LYS A 87 1.59 30.03 -24.61
CA LYS A 87 0.43 30.92 -24.48
C LYS A 87 -0.87 30.14 -24.23
N VAL A 88 -0.98 28.97 -24.84
CA VAL A 88 -2.08 28.02 -24.70
C VAL A 88 -1.51 26.70 -24.21
N ARG A 89 -2.22 26.01 -23.34
CA ARG A 89 -1.92 24.66 -22.89
C ARG A 89 -2.97 23.72 -23.41
N VAL A 90 -2.55 22.54 -23.85
CA VAL A 90 -3.45 21.42 -24.12
C VAL A 90 -3.56 20.63 -22.83
N VAL A 91 -4.77 20.57 -22.26
CA VAL A 91 -5.03 19.89 -21.01
C VAL A 91 -5.96 18.69 -21.23
N ARG A 92 -5.81 17.67 -20.40
CA ARG A 92 -6.68 16.49 -20.37
C ARG A 92 -7.53 16.50 -19.10
N ALA A 93 -8.85 16.49 -19.25
CA ALA A 93 -9.78 16.36 -18.13
C ALA A 93 -9.87 14.90 -17.66
N GLY A 94 -10.46 14.65 -16.49
CA GLY A 94 -10.49 13.32 -15.90
C GLY A 94 -11.36 12.28 -16.64
N ASP A 95 -12.18 12.70 -17.60
CA ASP A 95 -12.88 11.80 -18.55
C ASP A 95 -12.02 11.41 -19.77
N GLY A 96 -10.78 11.91 -19.84
CA GLY A 96 -9.84 11.69 -20.93
C GLY A 96 -9.96 12.69 -22.08
N SER A 97 -10.94 13.59 -22.06
CA SER A 97 -11.14 14.58 -23.11
C SER A 97 -10.04 15.66 -23.09
N GLU A 98 -9.63 16.11 -24.28
CA GLU A 98 -8.51 17.04 -24.48
C GLU A 98 -9.03 18.42 -24.90
N HIS A 99 -8.58 19.46 -24.21
CA HIS A 99 -9.06 20.83 -24.41
C HIS A 99 -7.90 21.83 -24.40
N PRO A 100 -7.92 22.85 -25.28
CA PRO A 100 -7.01 23.99 -25.14
C PRO A 100 -7.52 24.94 -24.04
N ILE A 101 -6.61 25.52 -23.28
CA ILE A 101 -6.90 26.60 -22.31
C ILE A 101 -5.72 27.58 -22.33
N GLU A 102 -5.99 28.89 -22.31
CA GLU A 102 -4.93 29.89 -22.21
C GLU A 102 -4.16 29.74 -20.90
N ALA A 103 -2.82 29.76 -20.95
CA ALA A 103 -1.96 29.50 -19.80
C ALA A 103 -2.21 30.46 -18.63
N LYS A 104 -2.66 31.69 -18.90
CA LYS A 104 -3.02 32.69 -17.88
C LYS A 104 -4.22 32.31 -17.00
N PHE A 105 -5.04 31.35 -17.43
CA PHE A 105 -6.18 30.83 -16.67
C PHE A 105 -5.88 29.50 -15.98
N LEU A 106 -4.61 29.08 -15.97
CA LEU A 106 -4.15 27.86 -15.32
C LEU A 106 -3.11 28.22 -14.25
N GLY A 107 -3.35 27.79 -13.03
CA GLY A 107 -2.38 27.84 -11.94
C GLY A 107 -1.65 26.51 -11.76
N THR A 108 -0.58 26.52 -10.97
CA THR A 108 0.08 25.30 -10.50
C THR A 108 -0.67 24.76 -9.29
N VAL A 109 -0.93 23.47 -9.27
CA VAL A 109 -1.50 22.75 -8.13
C VAL A 109 -0.79 21.43 -7.97
N PHE A 110 -0.64 21.00 -6.74
CA PHE A 110 -0.15 19.69 -6.41
C PHE A 110 -1.30 18.82 -5.90
N VAL A 111 -1.64 17.79 -6.66
CA VAL A 111 -2.55 16.74 -6.19
C VAL A 111 -1.67 15.60 -5.70
N PRO A 112 -1.69 15.28 -4.40
CA PRO A 112 -0.95 14.14 -3.89
C PRO A 112 -1.51 12.85 -4.48
N GLU A 113 -0.62 12.03 -5.02
CA GLU A 113 -0.87 10.62 -5.35
C GLU A 113 -0.43 9.73 -4.18
N ASP A 114 -0.96 8.51 -4.10
CA ASP A 114 -0.72 7.61 -2.97
C ASP A 114 0.74 7.11 -2.88
N ASP A 115 1.54 7.31 -3.94
CA ASP A 115 2.93 6.87 -4.06
C ASP A 115 3.97 7.91 -3.60
N ILE A 116 3.55 9.13 -3.27
CA ILE A 116 4.47 10.22 -2.90
C ILE A 116 5.02 9.97 -1.50
N LYS A 117 6.28 9.54 -1.46
CA LYS A 117 6.99 9.16 -0.23
C LYS A 117 8.05 10.17 0.22
N ASN A 118 8.22 11.29 -0.46
CA ASN A 118 9.20 12.32 -0.09
C ASN A 118 8.53 13.40 0.76
N ILE A 119 9.23 13.86 1.80
CA ILE A 119 8.72 14.94 2.66
C ILE A 119 8.83 16.30 1.97
N LEU A 120 9.97 16.55 1.32
CA LEU A 120 10.22 17.80 0.60
C LEU A 120 9.58 17.72 -0.77
N LEU A 121 8.64 18.64 -1.02
CA LEU A 121 7.96 18.74 -2.31
C LEU A 121 8.61 19.81 -3.18
N ALA A 122 8.86 19.45 -4.44
CA ALA A 122 9.29 20.33 -5.52
C ALA A 122 8.11 20.48 -6.52
N PRO A 123 7.29 21.54 -6.40
CA PRO A 123 6.06 21.69 -7.19
C PRO A 123 6.30 21.78 -8.71
N GLU A 124 7.52 22.11 -9.14
CA GLU A 124 7.89 22.34 -10.54
C GLU A 124 7.75 21.08 -11.41
N GLN A 125 7.73 19.90 -10.79
CA GLN A 125 7.61 18.63 -11.47
C GLN A 125 6.16 18.19 -11.72
N ASN A 126 5.16 18.90 -11.17
CA ASN A 126 3.76 18.50 -11.31
C ASN A 126 3.16 18.96 -12.64
N ARG A 127 2.60 18.01 -13.41
CA ARG A 127 1.91 18.28 -14.68
C ARG A 127 0.47 18.74 -14.48
N GLN A 128 -0.10 18.53 -13.30
CA GLN A 128 -1.46 18.93 -13.01
C GLN A 128 -1.57 20.44 -12.83
N ARG A 129 -2.67 21.00 -13.34
CA ARG A 129 -2.96 22.43 -13.27
C ARG A 129 -4.28 22.64 -12.55
N ILE A 130 -4.45 23.81 -11.95
CA ILE A 130 -5.75 24.25 -11.43
C ILE A 130 -6.36 25.25 -12.40
N LEU A 131 -7.66 25.09 -12.69
CA LEU A 131 -8.41 26.14 -13.38
C LEU A 131 -8.50 27.39 -12.47
N TRP A 132 -7.83 28.47 -12.87
CA TRP A 132 -7.55 29.63 -12.03
C TRP A 132 -8.05 30.93 -12.66
N LEU A 133 -9.34 31.23 -12.45
CA LEU A 133 -9.96 32.46 -12.96
C LEU A 133 -11.16 32.88 -12.11
N ASN A 134 -11.39 34.19 -12.05
CA ASN A 134 -12.50 34.84 -11.35
C ASN A 134 -13.30 35.80 -12.24
N LYS A 135 -13.09 35.76 -13.56
CA LYS A 135 -13.74 36.66 -14.52
C LYS A 135 -15.16 36.21 -14.87
N ALA A 136 -16.01 37.18 -15.21
CA ALA A 136 -17.36 36.89 -15.69
C ALA A 136 -17.32 36.29 -17.09
N LYS A 137 -18.28 35.39 -17.41
CA LYS A 137 -18.35 34.74 -18.73
C LYS A 137 -18.45 35.73 -19.91
N SER A 138 -19.01 36.92 -19.69
CA SER A 138 -19.09 38.00 -20.69
C SER A 138 -17.71 38.50 -21.13
N GLU A 139 -16.72 38.47 -20.24
CA GLU A 139 -15.34 38.89 -20.49
C GLU A 139 -14.48 37.78 -21.11
N LEU A 140 -14.98 36.54 -21.13
CA LEU A 140 -14.28 35.36 -21.65
C LEU A 140 -14.70 35.03 -23.09
N LYS A 141 -15.48 35.90 -23.75
CA LYS A 141 -15.92 35.66 -25.14
C LYS A 141 -14.72 35.50 -26.07
N GLY A 142 -14.75 34.44 -26.88
CA GLY A 142 -13.68 34.10 -27.83
C GLY A 142 -12.45 33.44 -27.21
N THR A 143 -12.47 33.13 -25.91
CA THR A 143 -11.38 32.39 -25.24
C THR A 143 -11.67 30.90 -25.21
N HIS A 144 -10.61 30.09 -25.21
CA HIS A 144 -10.71 28.65 -25.07
C HIS A 144 -11.24 28.24 -23.69
N VAL A 145 -10.86 28.98 -22.63
CA VAL A 145 -11.36 28.70 -21.27
C VAL A 145 -12.89 28.80 -21.18
N LEU A 146 -13.54 29.69 -21.95
CA LEU A 146 -15.00 29.77 -21.95
C LEU A 146 -15.63 28.50 -22.52
N ASP A 147 -15.04 27.90 -23.55
CA ASP A 147 -15.54 26.65 -24.12
C ASP A 147 -15.29 25.48 -23.17
N TYR A 148 -14.17 25.48 -22.44
CA TYR A 148 -13.91 24.54 -21.35
C TYR A 148 -14.95 24.65 -20.22
N LEU A 149 -15.32 25.88 -19.82
CA LEU A 149 -16.40 26.10 -18.85
C LEU A 149 -17.73 25.53 -19.34
N LYS A 150 -18.11 25.78 -20.61
CA LYS A 150 -19.35 25.24 -21.19
C LYS A 150 -19.36 23.71 -21.23
N TYR A 151 -18.19 23.11 -21.48
CA TYR A 151 -18.01 21.66 -21.38
C TYR A 151 -18.31 21.17 -19.94
N GLY A 152 -17.72 21.79 -18.92
CA GLY A 152 -18.01 21.45 -17.52
C GLY A 152 -19.47 21.63 -17.10
N GLN A 153 -20.23 22.51 -17.75
CA GLN A 153 -21.67 22.67 -17.49
C GLN A 153 -22.53 21.50 -18.00
N ARG A 154 -21.99 20.66 -18.88
CA ARG A 154 -22.69 19.52 -19.47
C ARG A 154 -22.22 18.18 -18.91
N GLU A 155 -20.99 18.13 -18.39
CA GLU A 155 -20.41 16.92 -17.83
C GLU A 155 -20.66 16.77 -16.32
N ASN A 156 -20.81 15.52 -15.89
CA ASN A 156 -20.91 15.13 -14.48
C ASN A 156 -19.71 14.27 -14.00
N PHE A 157 -18.81 13.89 -14.91
CA PHE A 157 -17.65 13.03 -14.64
C PHE A 157 -17.99 11.71 -13.94
N GLY A 158 -19.13 11.12 -14.32
CA GLY A 158 -19.57 9.80 -13.85
C GLY A 158 -20.24 9.79 -12.47
N GLU A 159 -20.40 10.95 -11.81
CA GLU A 159 -21.00 11.03 -10.48
C GLU A 159 -21.97 12.21 -10.33
N GLY A 160 -23.20 11.94 -9.89
CA GLY A 160 -24.13 12.94 -9.39
C GLY A 160 -24.51 14.04 -10.39
N GLU A 161 -24.60 15.28 -9.90
CA GLU A 161 -24.96 16.44 -10.72
C GLU A 161 -23.82 16.90 -11.63
N VAL A 162 -24.16 17.68 -12.68
CA VAL A 162 -23.18 18.38 -13.51
C VAL A 162 -22.33 19.33 -12.67
N VAL A 163 -21.10 19.65 -13.13
CA VAL A 163 -20.10 20.37 -12.31
C VAL A 163 -20.65 21.62 -11.59
N PRO A 164 -21.41 22.53 -12.23
CA PRO A 164 -21.91 23.73 -11.57
C PRO A 164 -22.89 23.46 -10.42
N ASP A 165 -23.64 22.36 -10.51
CA ASP A 165 -24.71 22.02 -9.58
C ASP A 165 -24.22 21.24 -8.36
N LYS A 166 -22.96 20.81 -8.37
CA LYS A 166 -22.34 20.18 -7.20
C LYS A 166 -22.33 21.16 -6.01
N PRO A 167 -22.63 20.72 -4.77
CA PRO A 167 -22.81 21.61 -3.62
C PRO A 167 -21.63 22.56 -3.36
N THR A 168 -20.40 22.09 -3.56
CA THR A 168 -19.18 22.91 -3.36
C THR A 168 -19.05 24.03 -4.39
N CYS A 169 -19.54 23.81 -5.61
CA CYS A 169 -19.52 24.80 -6.69
C CYS A 169 -20.62 25.84 -6.47
N GLN A 170 -21.83 25.41 -6.09
CA GLN A 170 -22.96 26.31 -5.79
C GLN A 170 -22.70 27.22 -4.58
N ALA A 171 -21.95 26.73 -3.58
CA ALA A 171 -21.61 27.50 -2.40
C ALA A 171 -20.59 28.63 -2.63
N ARG A 172 -20.03 28.77 -3.85
CA ARG A 172 -19.05 29.82 -4.17
C ARG A 172 -19.73 31.18 -4.33
N PRO A 173 -19.14 32.27 -3.81
CA PRO A 173 -19.81 33.57 -3.73
C PRO A 173 -19.99 34.27 -5.08
N ASN A 174 -19.02 34.14 -6.01
CA ASN A 174 -19.01 34.89 -7.26
C ASN A 174 -19.42 34.04 -8.46
N HIS A 175 -18.58 33.09 -8.82
CA HIS A 175 -18.77 32.18 -9.93
C HIS A 175 -18.56 30.75 -9.46
N TRP A 176 -19.37 29.81 -9.96
CA TRP A 176 -19.27 28.40 -9.59
C TRP A 176 -17.90 27.78 -9.92
N TYR A 177 -17.06 28.44 -10.74
CA TYR A 177 -15.71 28.01 -11.11
C TYR A 177 -14.59 28.83 -10.44
N ASP A 178 -14.91 29.83 -9.61
CA ASP A 178 -13.91 30.68 -8.97
C ASP A 178 -13.23 29.96 -7.80
N LEU A 179 -11.98 29.54 -8.02
CA LEU A 179 -11.11 28.94 -7.01
C LEU A 179 -10.03 29.90 -6.49
N THR A 180 -10.03 31.15 -6.97
CA THR A 180 -8.91 32.09 -6.77
C THR A 180 -8.78 32.61 -5.33
N ALA A 181 -9.81 32.44 -4.51
CA ALA A 181 -9.78 32.73 -3.08
C ALA A 181 -8.96 31.71 -2.26
N SER A 182 -8.45 30.65 -2.89
CA SER A 182 -7.64 29.63 -2.22
C SER A 182 -6.21 30.12 -1.99
N GLU A 183 -5.67 29.82 -0.82
CA GLU A 183 -4.28 30.15 -0.47
C GLU A 183 -3.41 28.89 -0.43
N GLY A 184 -2.19 29.01 -0.94
CA GLY A 184 -1.18 27.97 -0.78
C GLY A 184 -0.60 27.95 0.64
N THR A 185 0.05 26.86 0.99
CA THR A 185 0.86 26.77 2.23
C THR A 185 2.11 25.96 1.96
N ARG A 186 3.06 26.01 2.90
CA ARG A 186 4.27 25.20 2.85
C ARG A 186 4.09 23.90 3.61
N LEU A 187 3.21 23.85 4.62
CA LEU A 187 2.96 22.65 5.45
C LEU A 187 1.64 22.00 5.09
N LEU A 188 1.72 20.76 4.62
CA LEU A 188 0.55 20.01 4.18
C LEU A 188 0.49 18.66 4.84
N MET A 189 -0.66 18.36 5.42
CA MET A 189 -0.89 17.08 6.10
C MET A 189 -1.87 16.24 5.28
N PRO A 190 -1.45 15.07 4.77
CA PRO A 190 -2.37 14.12 4.13
C PRO A 190 -3.51 13.73 5.05
N LYS A 191 -4.71 13.58 4.50
CA LYS A 191 -5.85 13.04 5.24
C LYS A 191 -5.67 11.57 5.56
N GLY A 192 -5.33 10.80 4.53
CA GLY A 192 -5.09 9.37 4.62
C GLY A 192 -3.65 9.05 5.00
N GLN A 193 -3.48 7.96 5.71
CA GLN A 193 -2.21 7.29 5.96
C GLN A 193 -2.44 5.79 6.06
N GLN A 194 -1.42 4.99 5.78
CA GLN A 194 -1.48 3.54 5.94
C GLN A 194 -0.37 3.07 6.88
N TYR A 195 0.85 2.89 6.38
CA TYR A 195 1.98 2.35 7.15
C TYR A 195 3.11 3.36 7.43
N GLY A 196 2.87 4.65 7.31
CA GLY A 196 3.91 5.66 7.54
C GLY A 196 3.34 7.01 7.93
N ASN A 197 4.22 7.94 8.27
CA ASN A 197 3.86 9.32 8.58
C ASN A 197 4.66 10.27 7.70
N ILE A 198 3.95 11.04 6.89
CA ILE A 198 4.49 12.14 6.10
C ILE A 198 3.61 13.36 6.36
N VAL A 199 4.26 14.47 6.69
CA VAL A 199 3.72 15.82 6.59
C VAL A 199 4.62 16.55 5.62
N PHE A 200 4.07 16.96 4.49
CA PHE A 200 4.88 17.56 3.43
C PHE A 200 5.31 18.98 3.81
N TYR A 201 6.51 19.33 3.35
CA TYR A 201 7.06 20.66 3.46
C TYR A 201 7.53 21.16 2.10
N ALA A 202 7.23 22.40 1.76
CA ALA A 202 7.76 23.05 0.56
C ALA A 202 8.57 24.32 0.86
N PRO A 203 9.51 24.68 -0.03
CA PRO A 203 10.27 25.92 0.08
C PRO A 203 9.38 27.16 -0.12
N GLU A 204 8.28 27.03 -0.85
CA GLU A 204 7.36 28.13 -1.16
C GLU A 204 5.91 27.67 -1.00
N PRO A 205 4.97 28.57 -0.66
CA PRO A 205 3.56 28.22 -0.55
C PRO A 205 3.00 27.72 -1.89
N PHE A 206 2.28 26.60 -1.87
CA PHE A 206 1.67 26.04 -3.08
C PHE A 206 0.27 25.50 -2.80
N LEU A 207 -0.53 25.43 -3.87
CA LEU A 207 -1.90 24.96 -3.81
C LEU A 207 -1.94 23.44 -3.86
N CYS A 208 -2.82 22.85 -3.07
CA CYS A 208 -3.14 21.44 -3.13
C CYS A 208 -4.64 21.19 -3.19
N ASN A 209 -5.04 20.01 -3.69
CA ASN A 209 -6.42 19.59 -3.56
C ASN A 209 -6.76 19.21 -2.11
N SER A 210 -8.04 19.06 -1.84
CA SER A 210 -8.53 18.77 -0.49
C SER A 210 -8.15 17.39 0.06
N ARG A 211 -7.33 16.55 -0.59
CA ARG A 211 -6.78 15.31 0.01
C ARG A 211 -5.76 15.60 1.12
N VAL A 212 -5.28 16.83 1.22
CA VAL A 212 -4.43 17.34 2.30
C VAL A 212 -5.11 18.49 3.05
N TYR A 213 -4.63 18.76 4.25
CA TYR A 213 -4.93 19.94 5.03
C TYR A 213 -3.80 20.95 4.91
N ASN A 214 -4.17 22.22 4.73
CA ASN A 214 -3.25 23.34 4.88
C ASN A 214 -3.05 23.58 6.37
N LEU A 215 -1.79 23.49 6.80
CA LEU A 215 -1.38 23.82 8.16
C LEU A 215 -0.66 25.17 8.16
N THR A 216 -0.76 25.89 9.28
CA THR A 216 0.11 27.03 9.57
C THR A 216 1.06 26.68 10.70
N ALA A 217 2.22 27.31 10.74
CA ALA A 217 3.05 27.28 11.94
C ALA A 217 2.50 28.25 13.00
N PRO A 218 2.81 28.04 14.29
CA PRO A 218 2.49 29.02 15.33
C PRO A 218 3.26 30.33 15.17
N VAL A 219 4.46 30.26 14.58
CA VAL A 219 5.32 31.41 14.26
C VAL A 219 5.93 31.18 12.87
N PRO A 220 5.87 32.14 11.93
CA PRO A 220 6.37 31.94 10.57
C PRO A 220 7.83 31.50 10.47
N ILE A 221 8.71 32.02 11.34
CA ILE A 221 10.13 31.65 11.33
C ILE A 221 10.38 30.19 11.78
N LEU A 222 9.42 29.56 12.46
CA LEU A 222 9.52 28.19 12.97
C LEU A 222 8.82 27.18 12.05
N GLU A 223 8.42 27.58 10.85
CA GLU A 223 7.57 26.79 9.99
C GLU A 223 8.20 25.46 9.56
N LYS A 224 9.48 25.48 9.20
CA LYS A 224 10.25 24.27 8.87
C LYS A 224 10.49 23.38 10.09
N ALA A 225 10.91 23.94 11.21
CA ALA A 225 11.06 23.20 12.46
C ALA A 225 9.74 22.56 12.93
N PHE A 226 8.61 23.23 12.71
CA PHE A 226 7.30 22.67 13.02
C PHE A 226 6.94 21.51 12.08
N ALA A 227 7.26 21.61 10.79
CA ALA A 227 7.14 20.49 9.87
C ALA A 227 8.00 19.28 10.31
N ALA A 228 9.21 19.53 10.85
CA ALA A 228 10.07 18.49 11.42
C ALA A 228 9.40 17.80 12.61
N ILE A 229 8.88 18.57 13.57
CA ILE A 229 8.15 18.03 14.74
C ILE A 229 6.99 17.14 14.30
N LEU A 230 6.20 17.57 13.30
CA LEU A 230 5.06 16.80 12.80
C LEU A 230 5.45 15.52 12.04
N ASN A 231 6.69 15.44 11.54
CA ASN A 231 7.25 14.23 10.94
C ASN A 231 7.89 13.29 11.97
N SER A 232 8.04 13.68 13.24
CA SER A 232 8.63 12.82 14.29
C SER A 232 7.79 11.56 14.55
N THR A 233 8.42 10.54 15.11
CA THR A 233 7.78 9.28 15.51
C THR A 233 6.76 9.51 16.63
N LEU A 234 6.99 10.51 17.49
CA LEU A 234 6.02 10.89 18.53
C LEU A 234 4.73 11.43 17.91
N ALA A 235 4.85 12.34 16.93
CA ALA A 235 3.71 12.86 16.19
C ALA A 235 3.02 11.77 15.36
N ALA A 236 3.79 10.84 14.78
CA ALA A 236 3.26 9.69 14.05
C ALA A 236 2.40 8.78 14.95
N LEU A 237 2.88 8.44 16.15
CA LEU A 237 2.11 7.65 17.12
C LEU A 237 0.80 8.37 17.48
N TRP A 238 0.84 9.68 17.76
CA TRP A 238 -0.40 10.43 18.05
C TRP A 238 -1.34 10.45 16.87
N ARG A 239 -0.84 10.65 15.66
CA ARG A 239 -1.66 10.61 14.45
C ARG A 239 -2.38 9.26 14.31
N CYS A 240 -1.73 8.15 14.67
CA CYS A 240 -2.34 6.82 14.70
C CYS A 240 -3.48 6.72 15.72
N LEU A 241 -3.27 7.22 16.94
CA LEU A 241 -4.28 7.14 18.02
C LEU A 241 -5.51 8.02 17.74
N TYR A 242 -5.28 9.21 17.17
CA TYR A 242 -6.31 10.20 16.84
C TYR A 242 -6.96 9.94 15.47
N GLY A 243 -6.34 9.15 14.60
CA GLY A 243 -6.91 8.74 13.31
C GLY A 243 -8.12 7.82 13.44
N ARG A 244 -8.79 7.59 12.31
CA ARG A 244 -9.95 6.71 12.18
C ARG A 244 -9.63 5.64 11.16
N ALA A 245 -9.56 4.39 11.60
CA ALA A 245 -9.38 3.28 10.68
C ALA A 245 -10.55 3.22 9.68
N LEU A 246 -10.24 3.07 8.41
CA LEU A 246 -11.23 2.97 7.33
C LEU A 246 -11.68 1.52 7.07
N GLY A 247 -11.10 0.55 7.78
CA GLY A 247 -11.39 -0.88 7.64
C GLY A 247 -10.88 -1.51 6.34
N ARG A 248 -10.06 -0.78 5.57
CA ARG A 248 -9.44 -1.24 4.33
C ARG A 248 -7.93 -1.10 4.46
N GLU A 249 -7.23 -2.22 4.30
CA GLU A 249 -5.79 -2.27 4.08
C GLU A 249 -4.93 -1.53 5.11
N GLY A 250 -5.36 -1.45 6.39
CA GLY A 250 -4.64 -0.67 7.41
C GLY A 250 -4.70 0.86 7.21
N ALA A 251 -5.49 1.35 6.24
CA ALA A 251 -5.66 2.77 5.99
C ALA A 251 -6.47 3.44 7.10
N ALA A 252 -6.04 4.66 7.46
CA ALA A 252 -6.70 5.51 8.42
C ALA A 252 -6.76 6.95 7.92
N ASP A 253 -7.90 7.61 8.17
CA ASP A 253 -8.08 9.03 7.91
C ASP A 253 -8.02 9.84 9.21
N ILE A 254 -7.41 11.03 9.14
CA ILE A 254 -7.48 12.02 10.19
C ILE A 254 -8.39 13.19 9.77
N MET A 255 -9.30 13.59 10.65
CA MET A 255 -10.19 14.74 10.39
C MET A 255 -9.60 16.03 10.99
N VAL A 256 -10.04 17.19 10.51
CA VAL A 256 -9.63 18.50 11.05
C VAL A 256 -9.78 18.59 12.58
N VAL A 257 -10.88 18.07 13.11
CA VAL A 257 -11.12 18.05 14.57
C VAL A 257 -10.09 17.17 15.29
N ASP A 258 -9.70 16.05 14.70
CA ASP A 258 -8.74 15.11 15.25
C ASP A 258 -7.34 15.76 15.30
N VAL A 259 -6.92 16.41 14.20
CA VAL A 259 -5.67 17.20 14.15
C VAL A 259 -5.68 18.29 15.22
N LYS A 260 -6.76 19.07 15.34
CA LYS A 260 -6.84 20.17 16.32
C LYS A 260 -6.72 19.72 17.78
N MET A 261 -7.18 18.50 18.11
CA MET A 261 -7.10 17.94 19.46
C MET A 261 -5.75 17.26 19.76
N MET A 262 -4.98 16.92 18.73
CA MET A 262 -3.72 16.20 18.88
C MET A 262 -2.70 17.05 19.66
N PRO A 263 -2.11 16.54 20.76
CA PRO A 263 -1.11 17.26 21.53
C PRO A 263 0.23 17.21 20.80
N VAL A 264 0.79 18.36 20.43
CA VAL A 264 2.04 18.43 19.66
C VAL A 264 3.10 19.20 20.48
N PRO A 265 4.38 18.78 20.43
CA PRO A 265 5.47 19.56 21.03
C PRO A 265 5.43 21.02 20.57
N ASP A 266 5.51 21.96 21.52
CA ASP A 266 5.46 23.38 21.22
C ASP A 266 6.81 23.89 20.66
N PRO A 267 6.89 24.25 19.36
CA PRO A 267 8.14 24.71 18.77
C PRO A 267 8.66 26.03 19.38
N ARG A 268 7.79 26.82 20.04
CA ARG A 268 8.18 28.10 20.67
C ARG A 268 9.11 27.90 21.88
N ARG A 269 9.19 26.68 22.40
CA ARG A 269 10.10 26.30 23.49
C ARG A 269 11.51 25.94 22.99
N ALA A 270 11.68 25.80 21.67
CA ALA A 270 12.96 25.40 21.10
C ALA A 270 13.99 26.54 21.19
N SER A 271 15.22 26.21 21.58
CA SER A 271 16.34 27.14 21.43
C SER A 271 16.72 27.29 19.95
N PRO A 272 17.39 28.38 19.53
CA PRO A 272 17.83 28.55 18.14
C PRO A 272 18.69 27.39 17.62
N LYS A 273 19.51 26.80 18.50
CA LYS A 273 20.30 25.59 18.19
C LYS A 273 19.40 24.40 17.89
N LEU A 274 18.37 24.19 18.71
CA LEU A 274 17.44 23.07 18.54
C LEU A 274 16.55 23.24 17.31
N VAL A 275 16.11 24.47 17.02
CA VAL A 275 15.42 24.81 15.76
C VAL A 275 16.27 24.38 14.57
N LYS A 276 17.54 24.76 14.54
CA LYS A 276 18.45 24.36 13.46
C LYS A 276 18.59 22.84 13.35
N GLN A 277 18.74 22.14 14.47
CA GLN A 277 18.83 20.67 14.48
C GLN A 277 17.57 20.00 13.91
N LEU A 278 16.38 20.51 14.23
CA LEU A 278 15.11 20.02 13.69
C LEU A 278 15.03 20.24 12.17
N GLU A 279 15.45 21.41 11.68
CA GLU A 279 15.45 21.75 10.26
C GLU A 279 16.47 20.92 9.46
N ASP A 280 17.69 20.76 9.98
CA ASP A 280 18.75 19.96 9.36
C ASP A 280 18.31 18.48 9.27
N ALA A 281 17.65 17.95 10.31
CA ALA A 281 17.12 16.58 10.30
C ALA A 281 15.98 16.40 9.28
N LEU A 282 15.11 17.40 9.13
CA LEU A 282 14.06 17.39 8.12
C LEU A 282 14.64 17.38 6.70
N ASP A 283 15.68 18.17 6.45
CA ASP A 283 16.37 18.20 5.14
C ASP A 283 17.01 16.85 4.82
N ALA A 284 17.70 16.25 5.80
CA ALA A 284 18.33 14.94 5.64
C ALA A 284 17.30 13.86 5.25
N MET A 285 16.17 13.82 5.96
CA MET A 285 15.07 12.90 5.63
C MET A 285 14.38 13.26 4.31
N GLY A 286 14.30 14.55 3.99
CA GLY A 286 13.72 15.08 2.76
C GLY A 286 14.40 14.59 1.48
N GLY A 287 15.68 14.20 1.58
CA GLY A 287 16.48 13.67 0.46
C GLY A 287 16.18 12.22 0.08
N ARG A 288 15.28 11.52 0.78
CA ARG A 288 14.95 10.11 0.50
C ARG A 288 13.45 9.83 0.54
N GLN A 289 13.08 8.66 0.02
CA GLN A 289 11.74 8.11 0.20
C GLN A 289 11.57 7.58 1.63
N ILE A 290 10.53 8.06 2.31
CA ILE A 290 10.13 7.58 3.63
C ILE A 290 9.60 6.15 3.50
N GLN A 291 10.15 5.27 4.34
CA GLN A 291 9.78 3.86 4.39
C GLN A 291 8.64 3.63 5.38
N PRO A 292 7.90 2.52 5.25
CA PRO A 292 6.89 2.15 6.22
C PRO A 292 7.45 1.89 7.63
N PHE A 293 6.67 2.18 8.65
CA PHE A 293 6.84 1.75 10.04
C PHE A 293 6.38 0.31 10.29
N LEU A 294 6.21 -0.49 9.23
CA LEU A 294 5.84 -1.90 9.32
C LEU A 294 7.09 -2.78 9.23
N GLU A 295 7.18 -3.75 10.13
CA GLU A 295 8.25 -4.73 10.16
C GLU A 295 8.32 -5.53 8.84
N THR A 296 9.53 -5.75 8.33
CA THR A 296 9.75 -6.45 7.05
C THR A 296 9.08 -7.82 7.02
N ALA A 297 9.14 -8.58 8.11
CA ALA A 297 8.54 -9.90 8.19
C ALA A 297 7.01 -9.87 8.05
N PHE A 298 6.34 -8.85 8.59
CA PHE A 298 4.88 -8.66 8.46
C PHE A 298 4.49 -8.04 7.11
N ALA A 299 5.35 -7.19 6.54
CA ALA A 299 5.17 -6.67 5.19
C ALA A 299 5.24 -7.78 4.13
N GLN A 300 6.10 -8.77 4.32
CA GLN A 300 6.26 -9.96 3.48
C GLN A 300 5.29 -11.09 3.85
N CYS A 301 4.42 -10.90 4.84
CA CYS A 301 3.45 -11.89 5.26
C CYS A 301 2.11 -11.70 4.55
N ASP A 302 1.61 -12.81 4.04
CA ASP A 302 0.41 -12.97 3.22
C ASP A 302 -0.60 -13.96 3.86
N SER A 303 -0.23 -14.61 4.96
CA SER A 303 -1.07 -15.53 5.73
C SER A 303 -1.47 -14.93 7.08
N SER A 304 -2.78 -14.86 7.34
CA SER A 304 -3.35 -14.42 8.62
C SER A 304 -2.90 -15.31 9.79
N LYS A 305 -2.84 -16.64 9.58
CA LYS A 305 -2.40 -17.63 10.57
C LYS A 305 -0.94 -17.40 10.94
N ARG A 306 -0.06 -17.24 9.94
CA ARG A 306 1.36 -16.98 10.16
C ARG A 306 1.58 -15.65 10.89
N ALA A 307 0.92 -14.59 10.46
CA ALA A 307 1.01 -13.29 11.13
C ALA A 307 0.54 -13.37 12.59
N LYS A 308 -0.51 -14.16 12.88
CA LYS A 308 -0.98 -14.38 14.25
C LYS A 308 0.00 -15.20 15.09
N ALA A 309 0.67 -16.20 14.51
CA ALA A 309 1.69 -16.98 15.21
C ALA A 309 2.89 -16.12 15.64
N MET A 310 3.25 -15.13 14.83
CA MET A 310 4.35 -14.19 15.08
C MET A 310 3.96 -12.98 15.95
N GLU A 311 2.70 -12.87 16.40
CA GLU A 311 2.18 -11.69 17.09
C GLU A 311 3.03 -11.30 18.31
N ASN A 312 3.48 -12.31 19.06
CA ASN A 312 4.24 -12.15 20.31
C ASN A 312 5.77 -12.29 20.12
N ASP A 313 6.26 -12.38 18.89
CA ASP A 313 7.70 -12.43 18.63
C ASP A 313 8.37 -11.12 19.07
N PRO A 314 9.65 -11.14 19.48
CA PRO A 314 10.40 -9.93 19.77
C PRO A 314 10.30 -8.91 18.62
N VAL A 315 10.05 -7.65 18.96
CA VAL A 315 9.93 -6.57 17.98
C VAL A 315 11.25 -6.38 17.24
N ARG A 316 11.20 -6.43 15.91
CA ARG A 316 12.32 -6.01 15.06
C ARG A 316 11.99 -4.63 14.50
N LEU A 317 12.94 -3.70 14.54
CA LEU A 317 12.65 -2.34 14.07
C LEU A 317 12.46 -2.32 12.54
N PRO A 318 11.43 -1.63 12.03
CA PRO A 318 11.30 -1.31 10.61
C PRO A 318 12.50 -0.47 10.11
N PRO A 319 12.89 -0.60 8.83
CA PRO A 319 14.01 0.17 8.26
C PRO A 319 13.90 1.70 8.46
N GLU A 320 12.69 2.24 8.44
CA GLU A 320 12.46 3.68 8.70
C GLU A 320 12.90 4.10 10.11
N LEU A 321 12.66 3.27 11.13
CA LEU A 321 13.00 3.59 12.52
C LEU A 321 14.49 3.33 12.82
N GLU A 322 15.15 2.50 12.03
CA GLU A 322 16.61 2.30 12.07
C GLU A 322 17.38 3.45 11.41
N SER A 323 16.71 4.32 10.64
CA SER A 323 17.36 5.38 9.88
C SER A 323 18.01 6.43 10.79
N PRO A 324 19.29 6.80 10.57
CA PRO A 324 19.98 7.76 11.42
C PRO A 324 19.36 9.15 11.45
N ASP A 325 18.83 9.61 10.30
CA ASP A 325 18.17 10.92 10.16
C ASP A 325 16.90 11.03 11.02
N ARG A 326 16.08 9.98 11.01
CA ARG A 326 14.89 9.78 11.85
C ARG A 326 15.25 9.82 13.33
N GLN A 327 16.28 9.08 13.71
CA GLN A 327 16.75 9.02 15.09
C GLN A 327 17.26 10.36 15.60
N GLN A 328 17.90 11.16 14.75
CA GLN A 328 18.33 12.52 15.07
C GLN A 328 17.12 13.44 15.27
N LEU A 329 16.13 13.38 14.37
CA LEU A 329 14.88 14.13 14.52
C LEU A 329 14.18 13.80 15.84
N ASP A 330 14.02 12.51 16.13
CA ASP A 330 13.32 12.05 17.33
C ASP A 330 14.10 12.40 18.61
N GLU A 331 15.44 12.36 18.61
CA GLU A 331 16.25 12.85 19.73
C GLU A 331 16.05 14.35 19.99
N ALA A 332 15.95 15.16 18.93
CA ALA A 332 15.71 16.59 19.03
C ALA A 332 14.29 16.89 19.54
N VAL A 333 13.28 16.14 19.10
CA VAL A 333 11.91 16.28 19.60
C VAL A 333 11.79 15.84 21.06
N LEU A 334 12.49 14.77 21.47
CA LEU A 334 12.53 14.38 22.88
C LEU A 334 13.25 15.43 23.75
N GLU A 335 14.29 16.08 23.23
CA GLU A 335 14.91 17.24 23.90
C GLU A 335 13.91 18.39 24.06
N LEU A 336 13.17 18.70 23.01
CA LEU A 336 12.18 19.78 22.97
C LEU A 336 11.11 19.62 24.05
N ILE A 337 10.62 18.39 24.26
CA ILE A 337 9.62 18.12 25.30
C ILE A 337 10.22 18.09 26.72
N GLY A 338 11.54 18.22 26.85
CA GLY A 338 12.23 18.38 28.13
C GLY A 338 13.04 17.18 28.61
N VAL A 339 13.26 16.15 27.79
CA VAL A 339 14.09 15.00 28.17
C VAL A 339 15.57 15.36 28.07
N GLN A 340 16.13 15.87 29.17
CA GLN A 340 17.50 16.42 29.18
C GLN A 340 18.59 15.33 29.01
N SER A 341 18.46 14.22 29.75
CA SER A 341 19.48 13.17 29.75
C SER A 341 19.49 12.42 28.41
N THR A 342 20.64 12.38 27.73
CA THR A 342 20.84 11.58 26.51
C THR A 342 20.53 10.09 26.71
N VAL A 343 20.88 9.49 27.86
CA VAL A 343 20.56 8.09 28.17
C VAL A 343 19.05 7.86 28.24
N GLN A 344 18.33 8.69 29.00
CA GLN A 344 16.87 8.67 29.07
C GLN A 344 16.21 8.91 27.70
N ARG A 345 16.73 9.83 26.89
CA ARG A 345 16.25 10.06 25.51
C ARG A 345 16.34 8.80 24.66
N ARG A 346 17.50 8.14 24.65
CA ARG A 346 17.69 6.89 23.90
C ARG A 346 16.73 5.80 24.36
N LYS A 347 16.57 5.62 25.68
CA LYS A 347 15.64 4.64 26.24
C LYS A 347 14.19 4.94 25.85
N LEU A 348 13.78 6.20 25.95
CA LEU A 348 12.43 6.62 25.60
C LEU A 348 12.16 6.51 24.10
N ARG A 349 13.13 6.86 23.25
CA ARG A 349 13.07 6.67 21.80
C ARG A 349 12.92 5.20 21.42
N GLN A 350 13.72 4.33 22.03
CA GLN A 350 13.65 2.89 21.77
C GLN A 350 12.25 2.35 22.11
N ARG A 351 11.71 2.70 23.28
CA ARG A 351 10.36 2.30 23.66
C ARG A 351 9.30 2.89 22.71
N LEU A 352 9.44 4.15 22.32
CA LEU A 352 8.55 4.78 21.33
C LEU A 352 8.55 4.02 20.00
N TYR A 353 9.70 3.56 19.54
CA TYR A 353 9.83 2.82 18.29
C TYR A 353 9.17 1.44 18.38
N GLU A 354 9.36 0.76 19.51
CA GLU A 354 8.70 -0.53 19.78
C GLU A 354 7.18 -0.40 19.78
N GLU A 355 6.63 0.63 20.45
CA GLU A 355 5.18 0.88 20.48
C GLU A 355 4.60 1.17 19.09
N VAL A 356 5.31 1.94 18.26
CA VAL A 356 4.89 2.23 16.88
C VAL A 356 4.95 0.98 16.01
N ALA A 357 6.01 0.17 16.11
CA ALA A 357 6.13 -1.08 15.38
C ALA A 357 5.02 -2.07 15.78
N LEU A 358 4.75 -2.22 17.09
CA LEU A 358 3.67 -3.05 17.60
C LEU A 358 2.29 -2.58 17.13
N PHE A 359 2.06 -1.27 17.09
CA PHE A 359 0.82 -0.72 16.55
C PHE A 359 0.59 -1.17 15.10
N TYR A 360 1.58 -0.98 14.23
CA TYR A 360 1.44 -1.35 12.82
C TYR A 360 1.45 -2.87 12.58
N ARG A 361 2.16 -3.63 13.42
CA ARG A 361 2.06 -5.09 13.47
C ARG A 361 0.61 -5.52 13.71
N GLN A 362 -0.05 -4.97 14.72
CA GLN A 362 -1.43 -5.28 15.04
C GLN A 362 -2.38 -4.90 13.90
N VAL A 363 -2.17 -3.73 13.30
CA VAL A 363 -2.94 -3.29 12.12
C VAL A 363 -2.81 -4.29 10.97
N ARG A 364 -1.59 -4.76 10.68
CA ARG A 364 -1.33 -5.72 9.61
C ARG A 364 -1.94 -7.10 9.88
N ILE A 365 -1.88 -7.60 11.11
CA ILE A 365 -2.52 -8.87 11.50
C ILE A 365 -4.03 -8.79 11.25
N LEU A 366 -4.68 -7.73 11.72
CA LEU A 366 -6.12 -7.51 11.52
C LEU A 366 -6.48 -7.34 10.04
N GLU A 367 -5.62 -6.68 9.27
CA GLU A 367 -5.79 -6.54 7.82
C GLU A 367 -5.80 -7.91 7.13
N LEU A 368 -4.80 -8.76 7.38
CA LEU A 368 -4.68 -10.09 6.79
C LEU A 368 -5.91 -10.95 7.14
N GLN A 369 -6.35 -10.90 8.40
CA GLN A 369 -7.58 -11.57 8.82
C GLN A 369 -8.82 -11.04 8.08
N ALA A 370 -8.95 -9.73 7.92
CA ALA A 370 -10.06 -9.13 7.18
C ALA A 370 -10.03 -9.47 5.69
N MET A 371 -8.85 -9.55 5.07
CA MET A 371 -8.68 -10.00 3.69
C MET A 371 -9.14 -11.44 3.51
N GLU A 372 -8.74 -12.34 4.42
CA GLU A 372 -9.17 -13.74 4.40
C GLU A 372 -10.70 -13.87 4.58
N ASN A 373 -11.28 -13.15 5.55
CA ASN A 373 -12.72 -13.13 5.78
C ASN A 373 -13.48 -12.64 4.54
N ARG A 374 -12.98 -11.61 3.84
CA ARG A 374 -13.57 -11.12 2.58
C ARG A 374 -13.46 -12.15 1.45
N ARG A 375 -12.34 -12.87 1.34
CA ARG A 375 -12.16 -13.97 0.37
C ARG A 375 -13.20 -15.07 0.62
N ARG A 376 -13.37 -15.49 1.88
CA ARG A 376 -14.39 -16.48 2.27
C ARG A 376 -15.82 -16.00 1.98
N ALA A 377 -16.15 -14.76 2.33
CA ALA A 377 -17.48 -14.19 2.11
C ALA A 377 -17.84 -14.05 0.61
N LYS A 378 -16.88 -13.67 -0.25
CA LYS A 378 -17.09 -13.59 -1.71
C LYS A 378 -17.32 -14.95 -2.35
N LYS A 379 -16.77 -16.03 -1.77
CA LYS A 379 -16.83 -17.36 -2.39
C LYS A 379 -18.21 -18.01 -2.33
N GLY A 380 -19.13 -17.60 -1.43
CA GLY A 380 -20.58 -17.92 -1.47
C GLY A 380 -21.01 -19.39 -1.67
N LYS A 381 -20.06 -20.32 -1.73
CA LYS A 381 -20.15 -21.74 -2.05
C LYS A 381 -19.11 -22.41 -1.17
N VAL A 382 -19.40 -23.65 -0.76
CA VAL A 382 -18.44 -24.52 -0.08
C VAL A 382 -17.17 -24.55 -0.92
N ALA A 383 -16.04 -24.11 -0.35
CA ALA A 383 -14.74 -24.06 -1.03
C ALA A 383 -14.43 -25.43 -1.64
N SER A 384 -13.98 -25.49 -2.90
CA SER A 384 -13.68 -26.78 -3.53
C SER A 384 -12.56 -27.49 -2.77
N VAL A 385 -12.47 -28.82 -2.91
CA VAL A 385 -11.39 -29.62 -2.32
C VAL A 385 -10.01 -29.04 -2.66
N ARG A 386 -9.83 -28.57 -3.91
CA ARG A 386 -8.61 -27.92 -4.38
C ARG A 386 -8.34 -26.56 -3.76
N ASP A 387 -9.37 -25.73 -3.57
CA ASP A 387 -9.23 -24.46 -2.86
C ASP A 387 -8.73 -24.68 -1.43
N VAL A 388 -9.33 -25.65 -0.73
CA VAL A 388 -8.97 -25.97 0.65
C VAL A 388 -7.55 -26.54 0.73
N ALA A 389 -7.17 -27.41 -0.20
CA ALA A 389 -5.82 -27.94 -0.30
C ALA A 389 -4.78 -26.83 -0.55
N ALA A 390 -5.04 -25.90 -1.47
CA ALA A 390 -4.14 -24.77 -1.72
C ALA A 390 -3.98 -23.87 -0.49
N GLU A 391 -5.08 -23.55 0.20
CA GLU A 391 -5.06 -22.74 1.44
C GLU A 391 -4.29 -23.45 2.58
N ILE A 392 -4.35 -24.78 2.68
CA ILE A 392 -3.56 -25.53 3.65
C ILE A 392 -2.07 -25.45 3.33
N LEU A 393 -1.67 -25.59 2.05
CA LEU A 393 -0.25 -25.45 1.65
C LEU A 393 0.29 -24.05 1.93
N GLU A 394 -0.49 -22.99 1.65
CA GLU A 394 -0.12 -21.61 1.96
C GLU A 394 0.07 -21.35 3.47
N SER A 395 -0.47 -22.21 4.33
CA SER A 395 -0.32 -22.10 5.79
C SER A 395 0.93 -22.77 6.35
N ILE A 396 1.64 -23.57 5.53
CA ILE A 396 2.85 -24.31 5.92
C ILE A 396 4.08 -23.48 5.59
N GLU A 397 5.13 -23.59 6.42
CA GLU A 397 6.38 -22.89 6.15
C GLU A 397 7.00 -23.35 4.81
N PRO A 398 7.39 -22.43 3.91
CA PRO A 398 7.95 -22.80 2.61
C PRO A 398 9.16 -23.75 2.70
N ALA A 399 9.95 -23.66 3.77
CA ALA A 399 11.11 -24.54 3.99
C ALA A 399 10.73 -26.01 4.24
N GLN A 400 9.49 -26.28 4.64
CA GLN A 400 8.97 -27.64 4.88
C GLN A 400 8.37 -28.25 3.60
N LEU A 401 8.05 -27.43 2.60
CA LEU A 401 7.45 -27.87 1.35
C LEU A 401 8.53 -28.29 0.35
N ARG A 402 8.50 -29.56 -0.06
CA ARG A 402 9.32 -30.11 -1.14
C ARG A 402 8.45 -30.53 -2.31
N HIS A 403 8.92 -30.25 -3.52
CA HIS A 403 8.24 -30.47 -4.78
C HIS A 403 8.83 -31.63 -5.57
N PHE A 404 7.95 -32.53 -6.02
CA PHE A 404 8.34 -33.66 -6.85
C PHE A 404 8.26 -33.28 -8.35
N PRO A 405 9.25 -33.65 -9.18
CA PRO A 405 10.44 -34.46 -8.88
C PRO A 405 11.68 -33.65 -8.46
N ALA A 406 11.66 -32.33 -8.61
CA ALA A 406 12.85 -31.47 -8.55
C ALA A 406 13.67 -31.62 -7.26
N ASP A 407 13.02 -31.64 -6.10
CA ASP A 407 13.69 -31.71 -4.80
C ASP A 407 14.13 -33.13 -4.42
N PHE A 408 13.72 -34.13 -5.18
CA PHE A 408 13.95 -35.55 -4.89
C PHE A 408 14.93 -36.19 -5.87
N LEU A 409 15.18 -35.57 -7.02
CA LEU A 409 16.10 -36.07 -8.03
C LEU A 409 17.58 -35.88 -7.59
N PRO A 410 18.40 -36.94 -7.54
CA PRO A 410 19.82 -36.82 -7.24
C PRO A 410 20.57 -35.98 -8.29
N ALA A 411 21.49 -35.12 -7.84
CA ALA A 411 22.29 -34.28 -8.72
C ALA A 411 23.23 -35.12 -9.61
N GLY A 412 23.24 -34.85 -10.92
CA GLY A 412 24.13 -35.52 -11.88
C GLY A 412 23.64 -36.89 -12.37
N GLU A 413 22.44 -37.32 -11.99
CA GLU A 413 21.86 -38.59 -12.43
C GLU A 413 21.50 -38.55 -13.94
N PRO A 414 21.91 -39.55 -14.75
CA PRO A 414 21.49 -39.64 -16.14
C PRO A 414 19.97 -39.86 -16.25
N LEU A 415 19.34 -39.07 -17.14
CA LEU A 415 17.89 -39.07 -17.33
C LEU A 415 17.50 -39.55 -18.73
N GLU A 416 16.40 -40.28 -18.79
CA GLU A 416 15.74 -40.75 -20.01
C GLU A 416 14.39 -40.03 -20.17
N ASN A 417 14.10 -39.57 -21.39
CA ASN A 417 12.82 -38.96 -21.71
C ASN A 417 11.81 -40.07 -22.04
N VAL A 418 10.70 -40.11 -21.30
CA VAL A 418 9.60 -41.04 -21.51
C VAL A 418 8.32 -40.26 -21.73
N GLU A 419 7.55 -40.63 -22.76
CA GLU A 419 6.22 -40.09 -22.99
C GLU A 419 5.18 -40.92 -22.20
N LEU A 420 4.48 -40.27 -21.28
CA LEU A 420 3.39 -40.87 -20.51
C LEU A 420 2.04 -40.43 -21.10
N PRO A 421 1.25 -41.35 -21.66
CA PRO A 421 -0.04 -41.00 -22.26
C PRO A 421 -1.11 -40.69 -21.21
N GLU A 422 -2.24 -40.17 -21.66
CA GLU A 422 -3.41 -39.97 -20.81
C GLU A 422 -4.08 -41.30 -20.47
N GLY A 423 -4.48 -41.48 -19.21
CA GLY A 423 -5.23 -42.64 -18.75
C GLY A 423 -4.79 -43.19 -17.40
N LYS A 424 -5.54 -44.18 -16.92
CA LYS A 424 -5.24 -44.87 -15.65
C LYS A 424 -3.96 -45.69 -15.79
N ALA A 425 -3.02 -45.49 -14.87
CA ALA A 425 -1.75 -46.21 -14.84
C ALA A 425 -1.84 -47.45 -13.93
N VAL A 426 -1.50 -48.62 -14.46
CA VAL A 426 -1.53 -49.91 -13.77
C VAL A 426 -0.25 -50.68 -14.04
N LEU A 427 0.45 -51.08 -12.97
CA LEU A 427 1.63 -51.94 -13.06
C LEU A 427 1.21 -53.40 -13.26
N TYR A 428 2.02 -54.13 -14.02
CA TYR A 428 1.89 -55.58 -14.15
C TYR A 428 2.45 -56.28 -12.90
N ASP A 429 2.12 -57.57 -12.73
CA ASP A 429 2.55 -58.36 -11.58
C ASP A 429 4.10 -58.40 -11.51
N PRO A 430 4.70 -58.15 -10.33
CA PRO A 430 6.16 -58.17 -10.19
C PRO A 430 6.80 -59.54 -10.49
N HIS A 431 6.04 -60.64 -10.46
CA HIS A 431 6.48 -61.99 -10.79
C HIS A 431 6.15 -62.38 -12.24
N ASP A 432 5.57 -61.48 -13.04
CA ASP A 432 5.33 -61.74 -14.45
C ASP A 432 6.65 -61.79 -15.22
N PHE A 433 6.94 -62.95 -15.81
CA PHE A 433 8.21 -63.23 -16.47
C PHE A 433 8.51 -62.26 -17.64
N TYR A 434 7.47 -61.77 -18.33
CA TYR A 434 7.64 -60.90 -19.50
C TYR A 434 7.37 -59.43 -19.17
N ASP A 435 6.45 -59.18 -18.24
CA ASP A 435 5.86 -57.86 -18.08
C ASP A 435 6.16 -57.17 -16.74
N ALA A 436 6.98 -57.76 -15.87
CA ALA A 436 7.31 -57.18 -14.56
C ALA A 436 7.81 -55.71 -14.63
N LYS A 437 8.45 -55.31 -15.73
CA LYS A 437 8.96 -53.94 -15.97
C LYS A 437 8.05 -53.07 -16.85
N SER A 438 6.80 -53.47 -17.06
CA SER A 438 5.84 -52.74 -17.88
C SER A 438 4.82 -51.98 -17.05
N LEU A 439 4.31 -50.88 -17.63
CA LEU A 439 3.22 -50.07 -17.11
C LEU A 439 2.15 -49.96 -18.19
N SER A 440 0.91 -50.30 -17.87
CA SER A 440 -0.24 -49.99 -18.71
C SER A 440 -0.73 -48.60 -18.36
N VAL A 441 -0.86 -47.71 -19.34
CA VAL A 441 -1.45 -46.38 -19.17
C VAL A 441 -2.54 -46.21 -20.23
N GLY A 442 -3.79 -46.25 -19.80
CA GLY A 442 -4.93 -46.29 -20.72
C GLY A 442 -4.93 -47.57 -21.57
N GLN A 443 -4.82 -47.41 -22.90
CA GLN A 443 -4.71 -48.54 -23.84
C GLN A 443 -3.27 -48.87 -24.26
N GLN A 444 -2.30 -48.09 -23.79
CA GLN A 444 -0.90 -48.26 -24.17
C GLN A 444 -0.14 -49.06 -23.12
N LYS A 445 0.78 -49.92 -23.57
CA LYS A 445 1.72 -50.65 -22.72
C LYS A 445 3.11 -50.08 -22.94
N LEU A 446 3.70 -49.55 -21.88
CA LEU A 446 5.04 -48.99 -21.84
C LEU A 446 5.97 -49.98 -21.13
N THR A 447 7.15 -50.21 -21.67
CA THR A 447 8.16 -51.12 -21.10
C THR A 447 9.40 -50.33 -20.72
N PHE A 448 9.84 -50.47 -19.47
CA PHE A 448 10.93 -49.70 -18.90
C PHE A 448 12.20 -50.55 -18.74
N ARG A 449 13.31 -49.92 -18.32
CA ARG A 449 14.60 -50.61 -18.13
C ARG A 449 14.53 -51.67 -17.04
N HIS A 450 13.92 -51.30 -15.91
CA HIS A 450 13.77 -52.12 -14.72
C HIS A 450 12.48 -51.74 -13.98
N ARG A 451 12.11 -52.55 -12.98
CA ARG A 451 10.86 -52.39 -12.22
C ARG A 451 10.75 -51.01 -11.57
N ALA A 452 11.82 -50.55 -10.90
CA ALA A 452 11.80 -49.27 -10.19
C ALA A 452 11.51 -48.06 -11.11
N GLN A 453 11.90 -48.13 -12.39
CA GLN A 453 11.61 -47.07 -13.37
C GLN A 453 10.14 -47.09 -13.79
N ALA A 454 9.53 -48.27 -13.92
CA ALA A 454 8.10 -48.41 -14.17
C ALA A 454 7.26 -47.93 -12.96
N GLU A 455 7.72 -48.20 -11.74
CA GLU A 455 7.09 -47.71 -10.50
C GLU A 455 7.18 -46.19 -10.38
N LEU A 456 8.32 -45.60 -10.74
CA LEU A 456 8.48 -44.15 -10.78
C LEU A 456 7.61 -43.52 -11.86
N ALA A 457 7.50 -44.13 -13.05
CA ALA A 457 6.57 -43.70 -14.08
C ALA A 457 5.11 -43.76 -13.61
N LYS A 458 4.72 -44.80 -12.86
CA LYS A 458 3.41 -44.86 -12.23
C LYS A 458 3.21 -43.70 -11.24
N LEU A 459 4.21 -43.37 -10.43
CA LEU A 459 4.14 -42.24 -9.50
C LEU A 459 3.93 -40.91 -10.22
N HIS A 460 4.65 -40.65 -11.32
CA HIS A 460 4.41 -39.48 -12.17
C HIS A 460 2.96 -39.43 -12.68
N CYS A 461 2.45 -40.58 -13.12
CA CYS A 461 1.06 -40.74 -13.54
C CYS A 461 0.06 -40.46 -12.41
N ASP A 462 0.31 -40.93 -11.19
CA ASP A 462 -0.59 -40.70 -10.04
C ASP A 462 -0.60 -39.22 -9.61
N LEU A 463 0.46 -38.47 -9.92
CA LEU A 463 0.59 -37.03 -9.66
C LEU A 463 0.11 -36.15 -10.83
N ASP A 464 -0.62 -36.72 -11.80
CA ASP A 464 -1.09 -36.05 -13.02
C ASP A 464 0.03 -35.41 -13.88
N ARG A 465 1.26 -35.91 -13.79
CA ARG A 465 2.38 -35.50 -14.66
C ARG A 465 2.40 -36.35 -15.92
N ARG A 466 1.69 -35.89 -16.95
CA ARG A 466 1.54 -36.53 -18.27
C ARG A 466 2.49 -35.93 -19.33
N GLY A 467 2.57 -36.57 -20.49
CA GLY A 467 3.43 -36.14 -21.59
C GLY A 467 4.90 -36.55 -21.36
N PHE A 468 5.84 -35.74 -21.86
CA PHE A 468 7.27 -36.04 -21.75
C PHE A 468 7.80 -35.77 -20.34
N VAL A 469 8.13 -36.84 -19.62
CA VAL A 469 8.78 -36.79 -18.32
C VAL A 469 10.22 -37.30 -18.39
N ARG A 470 11.06 -36.86 -17.46
CA ARG A 470 12.46 -37.27 -17.36
C ARG A 470 12.61 -38.22 -16.18
N LEU A 471 13.01 -39.46 -16.42
CA LEU A 471 13.19 -40.49 -15.39
C LEU A 471 14.68 -40.86 -15.27
N PRO A 472 15.21 -41.10 -14.06
CA PRO A 472 16.53 -41.68 -13.88
C PRO A 472 16.70 -43.00 -14.66
N VAL A 473 17.91 -43.24 -15.11
CA VAL A 473 18.31 -44.50 -15.76
C VAL A 473 18.71 -45.56 -14.73
N SER A 474 19.20 -45.16 -13.55
CA SER A 474 19.61 -46.08 -12.49
C SER A 474 18.42 -46.58 -11.67
N GLU A 475 18.43 -47.89 -11.38
CA GLU A 475 17.48 -48.55 -10.50
C GLU A 475 17.56 -48.02 -9.07
N GLU A 476 18.77 -47.82 -8.56
CA GLU A 476 19.00 -47.30 -7.22
C GLU A 476 18.42 -45.88 -7.08
N SER A 477 18.62 -45.03 -8.08
CA SER A 477 18.13 -43.65 -8.06
C SER A 477 16.60 -43.58 -8.17
N CYS A 478 15.99 -44.44 -8.98
CA CYS A 478 14.52 -44.55 -9.03
C CYS A 478 13.94 -44.99 -7.69
N ALA A 479 14.50 -46.05 -7.08
CA ALA A 479 14.06 -46.55 -5.78
C ALA A 479 14.27 -45.50 -4.67
N LYS A 480 15.40 -44.80 -4.66
CA LYS A 480 15.67 -43.70 -3.71
C LYS A 480 14.65 -42.58 -3.84
N MET A 481 14.31 -42.15 -5.06
CA MET A 481 13.31 -41.11 -5.29
C MET A 481 11.93 -41.52 -4.76
N ILE A 482 11.48 -42.75 -5.07
CA ILE A 482 10.19 -43.28 -4.60
C ILE A 482 10.16 -43.32 -3.07
N ASN A 483 11.19 -43.89 -2.45
CA ASN A 483 11.26 -44.03 -0.99
C ASN A 483 11.34 -42.66 -0.29
N ALA A 484 12.13 -41.73 -0.82
CA ALA A 484 12.25 -40.38 -0.27
C ALA A 484 10.93 -39.60 -0.36
N TRP A 485 10.22 -39.72 -1.48
CA TRP A 485 8.90 -39.13 -1.65
C TRP A 485 7.86 -39.74 -0.70
N GLN A 486 7.82 -41.07 -0.58
CA GLN A 486 6.91 -41.76 0.34
C GLN A 486 7.18 -41.40 1.81
N ALA A 487 8.45 -41.35 2.22
CA ALA A 487 8.83 -40.95 3.58
C ALA A 487 8.47 -39.48 3.86
N TYR A 488 8.68 -38.59 2.89
CA TYR A 488 8.25 -37.19 2.97
C TYR A 488 6.73 -37.08 3.11
N LEU A 489 5.95 -37.79 2.28
CA LEU A 489 4.50 -37.79 2.37
C LEU A 489 3.98 -38.36 3.70
N ALA A 490 4.62 -39.41 4.24
CA ALA A 490 4.25 -39.95 5.54
C ALA A 490 4.45 -38.90 6.65
N THR A 491 5.58 -38.21 6.64
CA THR A 491 5.88 -37.13 7.60
C THR A 491 4.92 -35.95 7.41
N MET A 492 4.69 -35.53 6.17
CA MET A 492 3.77 -34.44 5.86
C MET A 492 2.32 -34.79 6.24
N ARG A 493 1.90 -36.05 6.13
CA ARG A 493 0.54 -36.46 6.51
C ARG A 493 0.28 -36.22 7.99
N GLU A 494 1.25 -36.43 8.88
CA GLU A 494 1.14 -36.09 10.31
C GLU A 494 0.89 -34.59 10.54
N THR A 495 1.36 -33.73 9.63
CA THR A 495 1.15 -32.28 9.66
C THR A 495 -0.15 -31.86 8.97
N LEU A 496 -0.49 -32.48 7.84
CA LEU A 496 -1.63 -32.12 6.99
C LEU A 496 -2.96 -32.64 7.53
N GLU A 497 -2.98 -33.79 8.22
CA GLU A 497 -4.20 -34.38 8.74
C GLU A 497 -4.87 -33.51 9.83
N PRO A 498 -4.16 -33.00 10.86
CA PRO A 498 -4.73 -32.05 11.81
C PRO A 498 -5.25 -30.77 11.12
N LEU A 499 -4.49 -30.23 10.17
CA LEU A 499 -4.87 -29.02 9.42
C LEU A 499 -6.11 -29.24 8.55
N SER A 500 -6.31 -30.46 8.04
CA SER A 500 -7.50 -30.82 7.26
C SER A 500 -8.72 -31.02 8.17
N ARG A 501 -8.55 -31.61 9.36
CA ARG A 501 -9.61 -31.77 10.37
C ARG A 501 -10.13 -30.43 10.90
N GLU A 502 -9.28 -29.41 11.00
CA GLU A 502 -9.72 -28.04 11.31
C GLU A 502 -10.71 -27.46 10.28
N ARG A 503 -10.77 -28.02 9.06
CA ARG A 503 -11.54 -27.47 7.94
C ARG A 503 -12.81 -28.26 7.63
N THR A 504 -12.86 -29.55 7.94
CA THR A 504 -14.02 -30.40 7.68
C THR A 504 -14.07 -31.59 8.65
N GLU A 505 -15.27 -31.90 9.14
CA GLU A 505 -15.54 -33.11 9.95
C GLU A 505 -15.95 -34.30 9.06
N ASP A 506 -16.21 -34.06 7.77
CA ASP A 506 -16.51 -35.09 6.76
C ASP A 506 -15.24 -35.84 6.35
N VAL A 507 -15.21 -37.15 6.61
CA VAL A 507 -14.09 -38.06 6.36
C VAL A 507 -13.80 -38.21 4.86
N GLU A 508 -14.82 -38.33 4.02
CA GLU A 508 -14.64 -38.49 2.56
C GLU A 508 -14.06 -37.21 1.95
N ARG A 509 -14.54 -36.06 2.43
CA ARG A 509 -14.01 -34.76 2.02
C ARG A 509 -12.57 -34.55 2.49
N MET A 510 -12.23 -34.99 3.69
CA MET A 510 -10.88 -34.93 4.23
C MET A 510 -9.91 -35.76 3.39
N GLU A 511 -10.29 -36.99 3.03
CA GLU A 511 -9.48 -37.83 2.15
C GLU A 511 -9.27 -37.17 0.78
N ALA A 512 -10.32 -36.58 0.21
CA ALA A 512 -10.20 -35.85 -1.05
C ALA A 512 -9.23 -34.66 -0.96
N ILE A 513 -9.23 -33.92 0.17
CA ILE A 513 -8.29 -32.80 0.42
C ILE A 513 -6.85 -33.31 0.50
N LEU A 514 -6.61 -34.40 1.23
CA LEU A 514 -5.28 -35.01 1.33
C LEU A 514 -4.76 -35.49 -0.04
N VAL A 515 -5.62 -36.08 -0.88
CA VAL A 515 -5.25 -36.48 -2.25
C VAL A 515 -4.87 -35.27 -3.09
N GLU A 516 -5.66 -34.19 -3.03
CA GLU A 516 -5.38 -32.98 -3.81
C GLU A 516 -4.15 -32.22 -3.30
N LEU A 517 -3.87 -32.26 -2.00
CA LEU A 517 -2.63 -31.74 -1.39
C LEU A 517 -1.39 -32.43 -1.95
N VAL A 518 -1.42 -33.77 -2.01
CA VAL A 518 -0.33 -34.57 -2.61
C VAL A 518 -0.16 -34.21 -4.08
N ARG A 519 -1.26 -34.00 -4.81
CA ARG A 519 -1.23 -33.60 -6.21
C ARG A 519 -0.59 -32.22 -6.40
N LEU A 520 -0.96 -31.24 -5.58
CA LEU A 520 -0.38 -29.88 -5.65
C LEU A 520 1.13 -29.87 -5.34
N LEU A 521 1.61 -30.72 -4.41
CA LEU A 521 3.04 -30.90 -4.14
C LEU A 521 3.79 -31.54 -5.32
N GLY A 522 3.11 -32.35 -6.15
CA GLY A 522 3.66 -32.95 -7.37
C GLY A 522 3.48 -32.13 -8.65
N ALA A 523 2.66 -31.07 -8.65
CA ALA A 523 2.30 -30.30 -9.83
C ALA A 523 3.19 -29.07 -10.11
N ALA A 524 4.10 -28.72 -9.19
CA ALA A 524 5.03 -27.61 -9.35
C ALA A 524 6.16 -27.89 -10.36
#